data_AF-A0A7X5XV68-F1
#
_entry.id   AF-A0A7X5XV68-F1
#
_cell.length_a   1.000
_cell.length_b   1.000
_cell.length_c   1.000
_cell.angle_alpha   90.00
_cell.angle_beta   90.00
_cell.angle_gamma   90.00
#
_symmetry.space_group_name_H-M   'P 1'
#
loop_
_entity.id
_entity.type
_entity.pdbx_description
1 polymer ?
#
loop_
_entity_poly.entity_id
_entity_poly.type
_entity_poly.pdbx_seq_one_letter_code
_entity_poly.pdbx_strand_id
1 'polypeptide(L)'
;MAGQRSEFGYYPRPLDLTVGPVSIATRDGLEERVKDVEKDEWREGKWIYAPLQPVTHLGGGTSIRPYPARVFGLPKTHDILHATAPDLDPVNFHVWSLSFFNGMRFTITEAGFLDSTPIEPGTLVDFVLLGGSLEKSIELAEAFWTANQASPERARIWVAAVHALFMSQNPQHLQFERFLFLYTALDACFALAKSLNPPRGRLSHSERIAWMCDWLGVGVPTWADPAAAGGVEVAAMRNPMIHEGLYMGEPLGFALHGVGQSGNLTLEMCGLVSRLLVALLGARNNRYISSSTGTRQRQGLDLG
;
A
#
# COMPACT_ATOMS: atom_id res chain seq x y z
N MET A 1 -28.77 14.69 4.64
CA MET A 1 -27.42 15.19 4.97
C MET A 1 -26.67 15.35 3.67
N ALA A 2 -25.89 16.41 3.51
CA ALA A 2 -25.05 16.58 2.33
C ALA A 2 -23.89 15.58 2.38
N GLY A 3 -23.55 14.97 1.25
CA GLY A 3 -22.38 14.09 1.12
C GLY A 3 -21.07 14.84 1.36
N GLN A 4 -19.96 14.09 1.36
CA GLN A 4 -18.63 14.62 1.69
C GLN A 4 -17.75 14.64 0.46
N ARG A 5 -17.00 15.73 0.29
CA ARG A 5 -16.12 15.97 -0.86
C ARG A 5 -14.70 16.30 -0.38
N SER A 6 -13.70 15.86 -1.15
CA SER A 6 -12.31 16.27 -0.95
C SER A 6 -11.53 16.27 -2.26
N GLU A 7 -10.45 17.02 -2.28
CA GLU A 7 -9.45 16.97 -3.34
C GLU A 7 -8.42 15.88 -3.00
N PHE A 8 -7.95 15.13 -3.98
CA PHE A 8 -6.97 14.07 -3.73
C PHE A 8 -5.93 13.96 -4.82
N GLY A 9 -4.76 13.46 -4.39
CA GLY A 9 -3.73 12.83 -5.22
C GLY A 9 -3.09 13.68 -6.32
N TYR A 10 -1.86 13.34 -6.66
CA TYR A 10 -1.36 13.55 -8.01
C TYR A 10 -1.67 12.28 -8.79
N TYR A 11 -2.39 12.38 -9.90
CA TYR A 11 -2.62 11.28 -10.84
C TYR A 11 -2.51 11.85 -12.26
N PRO A 12 -1.62 11.33 -13.11
CA PRO A 12 -1.22 12.02 -14.33
C PRO A 12 -2.16 11.79 -15.53
N ARG A 13 -3.38 11.29 -15.30
CA ARG A 13 -4.33 10.93 -16.35
C ARG A 13 -5.72 11.45 -15.98
N PRO A 14 -6.56 11.81 -16.97
CA PRO A 14 -7.96 12.09 -16.71
C PRO A 14 -8.66 10.88 -16.09
N LEU A 15 -9.52 11.13 -15.12
CA LEU A 15 -10.38 10.14 -14.50
C LEU A 15 -11.70 10.78 -14.07
N ASP A 16 -12.74 10.48 -14.82
CA ASP A 16 -14.10 10.98 -14.59
C ASP A 16 -15.05 9.79 -14.59
N LEU A 17 -15.60 9.46 -13.41
CA LEU A 17 -16.53 8.33 -13.26
C LEU A 17 -17.44 8.52 -12.05
N THR A 18 -18.57 7.82 -12.10
CA THR A 18 -19.51 7.69 -10.98
C THR A 18 -19.90 6.24 -10.82
N VAL A 19 -19.71 5.71 -9.61
CA VAL A 19 -20.04 4.34 -9.22
C VAL A 19 -20.79 4.38 -7.90
N GLY A 20 -22.09 4.11 -7.94
CA GLY A 20 -22.96 4.21 -6.77
C GLY A 20 -22.89 5.60 -6.13
N PRO A 21 -22.60 5.72 -4.82
CA PRO A 21 -22.50 7.01 -4.14
C PRO A 21 -21.17 7.76 -4.39
N VAL A 22 -20.20 7.13 -5.04
CA VAL A 22 -18.85 7.68 -5.23
C VAL A 22 -18.73 8.29 -6.62
N SER A 23 -18.24 9.53 -6.70
CA SER A 23 -17.91 10.20 -7.97
C SER A 23 -16.50 10.76 -7.90
N ILE A 24 -15.77 10.62 -9.02
CA ILE A 24 -14.43 11.17 -9.21
C ILE A 24 -14.49 12.09 -10.41
N ALA A 25 -13.85 13.26 -10.29
CA ALA A 25 -13.73 14.21 -11.39
C ALA A 25 -12.31 14.72 -11.54
N THR A 26 -11.86 14.85 -12.78
CA THR A 26 -10.60 15.50 -13.12
C THR A 26 -10.71 17.00 -12.86
N ARG A 27 -9.69 17.60 -12.23
CA ARG A 27 -9.66 19.05 -12.04
C ARG A 27 -9.04 19.77 -13.23
N ASP A 28 -9.46 21.02 -13.42
CA ASP A 28 -8.84 21.93 -14.35
C ASP A 28 -7.31 22.06 -14.09
N GLY A 29 -6.56 22.28 -15.16
CA GLY A 29 -5.10 22.43 -15.10
C GLY A 29 -4.34 21.12 -14.87
N LEU A 30 -4.95 19.95 -15.14
CA LEU A 30 -4.27 18.65 -15.05
C LEU A 30 -2.96 18.64 -15.86
N GLU A 31 -3.01 19.04 -17.13
CA GLU A 31 -1.84 19.02 -18.02
C GLU A 31 -0.68 19.88 -17.50
N GLU A 32 -0.98 21.07 -16.96
CA GLU A 32 0.02 21.98 -16.38
C GLU A 32 0.64 21.36 -15.12
N ARG A 33 -0.18 20.85 -14.20
CA ARG A 33 0.29 20.18 -12.97
C ARG A 33 1.15 18.95 -13.27
N VAL A 34 0.79 18.17 -14.28
CA VAL A 34 1.59 17.02 -14.74
C VAL A 34 2.92 17.50 -15.28
N LYS A 35 2.91 18.50 -16.16
CA LYS A 35 4.13 19.07 -16.73
C LYS A 35 5.08 19.65 -15.67
N ASP A 36 4.54 20.25 -14.61
CA ASP A 36 5.33 20.76 -13.50
C ASP A 36 6.02 19.63 -12.73
N VAL A 37 5.27 18.58 -12.35
CA VAL A 37 5.85 17.40 -11.69
C VAL A 37 6.84 16.66 -12.60
N GLU A 38 6.58 16.62 -13.90
CA GLU A 38 7.47 15.98 -14.86
C GLU A 38 8.82 16.68 -15.01
N LYS A 39 8.85 17.99 -14.79
CA LYS A 39 10.05 18.85 -14.86
C LYS A 39 10.72 19.07 -13.50
N ASP A 40 10.14 18.57 -12.43
CA ASP A 40 10.68 18.71 -11.08
C ASP A 40 12.09 18.12 -11.02
N GLU A 41 13.04 18.86 -10.45
CA GLU A 41 14.44 18.45 -10.36
C GLU A 41 14.64 17.22 -9.46
N TRP A 42 13.71 16.95 -8.55
CA TRP A 42 13.73 15.82 -7.62
C TRP A 42 13.05 14.58 -8.20
N ARG A 43 12.65 14.61 -9.47
CA ARG A 43 12.18 13.45 -10.21
C ARG A 43 13.35 12.60 -10.68
N GLU A 44 13.28 11.29 -10.43
CA GLU A 44 14.16 10.30 -11.04
C GLU A 44 13.35 9.10 -11.53
N GLY A 45 13.32 8.91 -12.85
CA GLY A 45 12.52 7.88 -13.50
C GLY A 45 11.03 8.02 -13.16
N LYS A 46 10.50 6.99 -12.49
CA LYS A 46 9.08 6.88 -12.09
C LYS A 46 8.78 7.45 -10.72
N TRP A 47 9.78 7.99 -10.04
CA TRP A 47 9.70 8.45 -8.65
C TRP A 47 10.00 9.93 -8.56
N ILE A 48 9.40 10.57 -7.56
CA ILE A 48 9.78 11.90 -7.10
C ILE A 48 10.20 11.79 -5.65
N TYR A 49 11.33 12.42 -5.33
CA TYR A 49 11.94 12.42 -4.01
C TYR A 49 11.63 13.74 -3.31
N ALA A 50 11.63 13.70 -1.99
CA ALA A 50 11.36 14.90 -1.22
C ALA A 50 12.45 15.96 -1.45
N PRO A 51 12.08 17.23 -1.64
CA PRO A 51 13.03 18.30 -1.89
C PRO A 51 13.82 18.67 -0.63
N LEU A 52 14.96 19.36 -0.81
CA LEU A 52 15.66 19.98 0.30
C LEU A 52 14.81 21.07 0.97
N GLN A 53 14.83 21.13 2.30
CA GLN A 53 13.95 22.03 3.05
C GLN A 53 14.63 23.38 3.35
N PRO A 54 14.06 24.51 2.90
CA PRO A 54 14.47 25.82 3.38
C PRO A 54 13.93 26.05 4.80
N VAL A 55 14.75 26.65 5.66
CA VAL A 55 14.37 27.04 7.02
C VAL A 55 14.64 28.51 7.22
N THR A 56 13.59 29.23 7.63
CA THR A 56 13.66 30.62 8.03
C THR A 56 13.95 30.70 9.52
N HIS A 57 14.98 31.44 9.90
CA HIS A 57 15.38 31.58 11.30
C HIS A 57 14.63 32.72 11.97
N LEU A 58 14.41 32.61 13.29
CA LEU A 58 13.71 33.60 14.12
C LEU A 58 14.39 34.99 14.21
N GLY A 59 15.57 35.16 13.60
CA GLY A 59 16.29 36.43 13.47
C GLY A 59 16.45 36.94 12.04
N GLY A 60 15.74 36.34 11.07
CA GLY A 60 15.92 36.60 9.64
C GLY A 60 16.97 35.70 8.99
N GLY A 61 16.89 35.58 7.67
CA GLY A 61 17.73 34.68 6.86
C GLY A 61 17.11 33.30 6.64
N THR A 62 17.46 32.70 5.51
CA THR A 62 17.02 31.36 5.09
C THR A 62 18.25 30.49 4.86
N SER A 63 18.24 29.27 5.40
CA SER A 63 19.25 28.25 5.10
C SER A 63 18.57 26.98 4.60
N ILE A 64 19.25 26.23 3.73
CA ILE A 64 18.79 24.91 3.32
C ILE A 64 19.30 23.88 4.33
N ARG A 65 18.42 22.99 4.80
CA ARG A 65 18.82 21.86 5.66
C ARG A 65 19.78 20.94 4.89
N PRO A 66 20.78 20.32 5.55
CA PRO A 66 21.70 19.39 4.90
C PRO A 66 21.06 18.03 4.56
N TYR A 67 19.74 17.89 4.74
CA TYR A 67 18.96 16.69 4.47
C TYR A 67 17.59 17.08 3.88
N PRO A 68 16.97 16.21 3.06
CA PRO A 68 15.65 16.45 2.49
C PRO A 68 14.56 16.65 3.53
N ALA A 69 13.49 17.35 3.14
CA ALA A 69 12.22 17.23 3.85
C ALA A 69 11.82 15.75 3.89
N ARG A 70 11.31 15.24 5.01
CA ARG A 70 10.81 13.86 5.02
C ARG A 70 9.39 13.74 4.53
N VAL A 71 8.60 14.82 4.64
CA VAL A 71 7.20 14.84 4.21
C VAL A 71 7.03 15.98 3.21
N PHE A 72 6.44 15.66 2.07
CA PHE A 72 6.14 16.63 1.02
C PHE A 72 4.75 16.39 0.43
N GLY A 73 4.29 17.38 -0.35
CA GLY A 73 3.02 17.35 -1.07
C GLY A 73 3.25 17.24 -2.56
N LEU A 74 2.20 16.81 -3.27
CA LEU A 74 2.09 16.90 -4.72
C LEU A 74 0.75 17.57 -5.06
N PRO A 75 0.64 18.24 -6.23
CA PRO A 75 -0.57 18.95 -6.59
C PRO A 75 -1.79 18.01 -6.61
N LYS A 76 -2.91 18.48 -6.06
CA LYS A 76 -4.20 17.77 -6.10
C LYS A 76 -4.82 17.88 -7.48
N THR A 77 -4.96 16.75 -8.16
CA THR A 77 -5.37 16.67 -9.58
C THR A 77 -6.82 16.27 -9.76
N HIS A 78 -7.46 15.68 -8.73
CA HIS A 78 -8.80 15.14 -8.82
C HIS A 78 -9.64 15.53 -7.61
N ASP A 79 -10.95 15.56 -7.82
CA ASP A 79 -11.98 15.65 -6.78
C ASP A 79 -12.62 14.28 -6.57
N ILE A 80 -12.96 13.96 -5.33
CA ILE A 80 -13.79 12.82 -4.97
C ILE A 80 -14.98 13.29 -4.13
N LEU A 81 -16.16 12.77 -4.46
CA LEU A 81 -17.41 13.01 -3.74
C LEU A 81 -18.00 11.66 -3.32
N HIS A 82 -18.41 11.56 -2.06
CA HIS A 82 -19.27 10.48 -1.58
C HIS A 82 -20.63 11.06 -1.16
N ALA A 83 -21.66 10.83 -1.99
CA ALA A 83 -22.95 11.51 -1.92
C ALA A 83 -23.71 11.34 -0.60
N THR A 84 -23.45 10.27 0.13
CA THR A 84 -24.14 9.92 1.38
C THR A 84 -23.21 9.81 2.59
N ALA A 85 -21.92 10.15 2.45
CA ALA A 85 -20.95 9.98 3.54
C ALA A 85 -21.28 10.93 4.70
N PRO A 86 -21.24 10.46 5.96
CA PRO A 86 -21.47 11.33 7.12
C PRO A 86 -20.26 12.23 7.43
N ASP A 87 -19.05 11.75 7.14
CA ASP A 87 -17.77 12.41 7.39
C ASP A 87 -16.74 12.04 6.30
N LEU A 88 -15.49 12.47 6.48
CA LEU A 88 -14.41 12.25 5.50
C LEU A 88 -13.80 10.85 5.54
N ASP A 89 -14.10 10.00 6.54
CA ASP A 89 -13.48 8.67 6.63
C ASP A 89 -13.84 7.75 5.44
N PRO A 90 -15.11 7.64 4.99
CA PRO A 90 -15.44 6.90 3.77
C PRO A 90 -14.69 7.44 2.54
N VAL A 91 -14.60 8.77 2.42
CA VAL A 91 -13.89 9.41 1.31
C VAL A 91 -12.41 9.05 1.32
N ASN A 92 -11.76 9.15 2.49
CA ASN A 92 -10.37 8.79 2.66
C ASN A 92 -10.12 7.30 2.37
N PHE A 93 -11.01 6.42 2.85
CA PHE A 93 -10.93 4.99 2.56
C PHE A 93 -11.00 4.70 1.05
N HIS A 94 -11.92 5.34 0.33
CA HIS A 94 -12.02 5.22 -1.13
C HIS A 94 -10.76 5.74 -1.84
N VAL A 95 -10.18 6.85 -1.40
CA VAL A 95 -8.90 7.35 -1.97
C VAL A 95 -7.76 6.35 -1.78
N TRP A 96 -7.67 5.70 -0.62
CA TRP A 96 -6.67 4.65 -0.39
C TRP A 96 -6.95 3.37 -1.19
N SER A 97 -8.23 2.99 -1.35
CA SER A 97 -8.61 1.89 -2.24
C SER A 97 -8.19 2.17 -3.68
N LEU A 98 -8.52 3.35 -4.20
CA LEU A 98 -8.08 3.82 -5.52
C LEU A 98 -6.56 3.83 -5.64
N SER A 99 -5.85 4.23 -4.58
CA SER A 99 -4.39 4.22 -4.54
C SER A 99 -3.83 2.81 -4.74
N PHE A 100 -4.37 1.84 -4.00
CA PHE A 100 -4.00 0.44 -4.10
C PHE A 100 -4.23 -0.11 -5.51
N PHE A 101 -5.44 0.03 -6.05
CA PHE A 101 -5.79 -0.54 -7.35
C PHE A 101 -5.12 0.16 -8.54
N ASN A 102 -4.77 1.45 -8.41
CA ASN A 102 -3.95 2.14 -9.40
C ASN A 102 -2.45 1.90 -9.21
N GLY A 103 -2.01 1.26 -8.12
CA GLY A 103 -0.60 1.05 -7.84
C GLY A 103 0.20 2.33 -7.68
N MET A 104 -0.39 3.35 -7.09
CA MET A 104 0.19 4.67 -6.92
C MET A 104 -0.42 5.33 -5.68
N ARG A 105 0.40 6.03 -4.89
CA ARG A 105 -0.07 6.62 -3.64
C ARG A 105 -0.92 7.87 -3.92
N PHE A 106 -2.15 7.87 -3.42
CA PHE A 106 -2.99 9.07 -3.33
C PHE A 106 -3.24 9.41 -1.86
N THR A 107 -3.61 10.67 -1.62
CA THR A 107 -4.00 11.16 -0.30
C THR A 107 -4.85 12.41 -0.45
N ILE A 108 -5.77 12.60 0.49
CA ILE A 108 -6.54 13.84 0.67
C ILE A 108 -5.78 14.89 1.51
N THR A 109 -4.67 14.50 2.15
CA THR A 109 -3.88 15.40 3.02
C THR A 109 -2.99 16.33 2.20
N GLU A 110 -2.83 17.59 2.62
CA GLU A 110 -1.97 18.59 1.94
C GLU A 110 -0.53 18.10 1.76
N ALA A 111 0.08 17.61 2.84
CA ALA A 111 1.34 16.90 2.83
C ALA A 111 1.09 15.45 3.25
N GLY A 112 1.74 14.49 2.60
CA GLY A 112 1.39 13.09 2.84
C GLY A 112 2.24 12.04 2.14
N PHE A 113 3.32 12.45 1.45
CA PHE A 113 4.29 11.55 0.85
C PHE A 113 5.55 11.54 1.71
N LEU A 114 6.00 10.34 2.12
CA LEU A 114 7.13 10.14 3.02
C LEU A 114 8.36 9.73 2.22
N ASP A 115 9.40 10.56 2.26
CA ASP A 115 10.72 10.44 1.63
C ASP A 115 10.69 10.41 0.09
N SER A 116 9.84 9.57 -0.53
CA SER A 116 9.58 9.52 -1.96
C SER A 116 8.19 8.95 -2.28
N THR A 117 7.70 9.17 -3.49
CA THR A 117 6.49 8.52 -4.00
C THR A 117 6.58 8.32 -5.51
N PRO A 118 5.97 7.27 -6.08
CA PRO A 118 5.90 7.17 -7.53
C PRO A 118 4.94 8.20 -8.10
N ILE A 119 5.25 8.63 -9.32
CA ILE A 119 4.47 9.55 -10.16
C ILE A 119 3.83 8.86 -11.36
N GLU A 120 4.00 7.53 -11.48
CA GLU A 120 3.41 6.70 -12.53
C GLU A 120 2.50 5.60 -11.95
N PRO A 121 1.32 5.37 -12.55
CA PRO A 121 0.43 4.27 -12.16
C PRO A 121 1.05 2.88 -12.34
N GLY A 122 0.65 1.95 -11.48
CA GLY A 122 1.09 0.55 -11.46
C GLY A 122 2.49 0.33 -10.90
N THR A 123 3.10 1.33 -10.26
CA THR A 123 4.46 1.22 -9.74
C THR A 123 4.51 0.43 -8.43
N LEU A 124 3.45 0.50 -7.60
CA LEU A 124 3.41 -0.08 -6.25
C LEU A 124 2.65 -1.40 -6.13
N VAL A 125 2.26 -2.01 -7.26
CA VAL A 125 1.55 -3.28 -7.30
C VAL A 125 2.05 -4.16 -8.43
N ASP A 126 1.86 -5.47 -8.27
CA ASP A 126 2.24 -6.51 -9.23
C ASP A 126 1.09 -6.90 -10.17
N PHE A 127 0.04 -6.09 -10.29
CA PHE A 127 -1.08 -6.34 -11.18
C PHE A 127 -1.42 -5.18 -12.11
N VAL A 128 -2.21 -5.48 -13.13
CA VAL A 128 -2.87 -4.51 -14.01
C VAL A 128 -4.37 -4.80 -14.00
N LEU A 129 -5.19 -3.78 -13.77
CA LEU A 129 -6.65 -3.90 -13.86
C LEU A 129 -7.08 -4.19 -15.30
N LEU A 130 -8.00 -5.13 -15.47
CA LEU A 130 -8.57 -5.51 -16.76
C LEU A 130 -10.04 -5.05 -16.87
N GLY A 131 -10.46 -4.64 -18.06
CA GLY A 131 -11.86 -4.27 -18.31
C GLY A 131 -12.39 -3.22 -17.33
N GLY A 132 -13.64 -3.39 -16.88
CA GLY A 132 -14.30 -2.51 -15.89
C GLY A 132 -13.87 -2.74 -14.44
N SER A 133 -12.67 -3.30 -14.22
CA SER A 133 -12.19 -3.62 -12.87
C SER A 133 -11.96 -2.39 -11.99
N LEU A 134 -11.72 -1.22 -12.58
CA LEU A 134 -11.59 0.01 -11.79
C LEU A 134 -12.93 0.36 -11.12
N GLU A 135 -14.02 0.36 -11.86
CA GLU A 135 -15.37 0.58 -11.34
C GLU A 135 -15.74 -0.50 -10.32
N LYS A 136 -15.45 -1.78 -10.62
CA LYS A 136 -15.65 -2.88 -9.67
C LYS A 136 -14.84 -2.73 -8.39
N SER A 137 -13.63 -2.17 -8.46
CA SER A 137 -12.84 -1.91 -7.28
C SER A 137 -13.49 -0.87 -6.34
N ILE A 138 -14.20 0.11 -6.91
CA ILE A 138 -14.96 1.11 -6.14
C ILE A 138 -16.22 0.47 -5.54
N GLU A 139 -16.91 -0.39 -6.29
CA GLU A 139 -18.04 -1.17 -5.75
C GLU A 139 -17.60 -2.05 -4.57
N LEU A 140 -16.47 -2.75 -4.69
CA LEU A 140 -15.92 -3.59 -3.61
C LEU A 140 -15.53 -2.77 -2.38
N ALA A 141 -14.89 -1.62 -2.58
CA ALA A 141 -14.57 -0.71 -1.50
C ALA A 141 -15.84 -0.21 -0.79
N GLU A 142 -16.87 0.16 -1.55
CA GLU A 142 -18.13 0.63 -0.98
C GLU A 142 -18.86 -0.47 -0.20
N ALA A 143 -18.87 -1.69 -0.74
CA ALA A 143 -19.43 -2.85 -0.05
C ALA A 143 -18.67 -3.15 1.24
N PHE A 144 -17.34 -3.10 1.20
CA PHE A 144 -16.49 -3.30 2.38
C PHE A 144 -16.75 -2.23 3.44
N TRP A 145 -16.77 -0.95 3.04
CA TRP A 145 -17.05 0.16 3.95
C TRP A 145 -18.41 -0.01 4.61
N THR A 146 -19.46 -0.24 3.80
CA THR A 146 -20.84 -0.42 4.27
C THR A 146 -20.97 -1.58 5.25
N ALA A 147 -20.37 -2.74 4.95
CA ALA A 147 -20.39 -3.91 5.83
C ALA A 147 -19.67 -3.69 7.17
N ASN A 148 -18.79 -2.68 7.25
CA ASN A 148 -17.95 -2.40 8.42
C ASN A 148 -18.21 -1.03 9.05
N GLN A 149 -19.33 -0.36 8.75
CA GLN A 149 -19.67 0.96 9.32
C GLN A 149 -19.71 0.95 10.86
N ALA A 150 -20.14 -0.16 11.47
CA ALA A 150 -20.15 -0.31 12.93
C ALA A 150 -18.75 -0.52 13.53
N SER A 151 -17.71 -0.71 12.70
CA SER A 151 -16.33 -0.90 13.12
C SER A 151 -15.35 -0.27 12.10
N PRO A 152 -15.31 1.07 12.00
CA PRO A 152 -14.47 1.79 11.01
C PRO A 152 -12.97 1.49 11.15
N GLU A 153 -12.54 1.02 12.32
CA GLU A 153 -11.17 0.54 12.56
C GLU A 153 -10.74 -0.51 11.52
N ARG A 154 -11.65 -1.38 11.06
CA ARG A 154 -11.34 -2.39 10.03
C ARG A 154 -10.89 -1.78 8.71
N ALA A 155 -11.56 -0.71 8.28
CA ALA A 155 -11.16 0.07 7.11
C ALA A 155 -9.80 0.76 7.33
N ARG A 156 -9.57 1.31 8.53
CA ARG A 156 -8.27 1.92 8.87
C ARG A 156 -7.13 0.91 8.90
N ILE A 157 -7.35 -0.31 9.38
CA ILE A 157 -6.34 -1.38 9.35
C ILE A 157 -6.04 -1.81 7.90
N TRP A 158 -7.06 -1.90 7.04
CA TRP A 158 -6.84 -2.17 5.62
C TRP A 158 -5.98 -1.07 4.96
N VAL A 159 -6.29 0.20 5.22
CA VAL A 159 -5.50 1.35 4.76
C VAL A 159 -4.06 1.28 5.30
N ALA A 160 -3.88 0.94 6.57
CA ALA A 160 -2.55 0.80 7.17
C ALA A 160 -1.73 -0.30 6.49
N ALA A 161 -2.35 -1.43 6.12
CA ALA A 161 -1.70 -2.49 5.37
C ALA A 161 -1.26 -2.05 3.96
N VAL A 162 -2.13 -1.32 3.23
CA VAL A 162 -1.77 -0.71 1.93
C VAL A 162 -0.61 0.26 2.09
N HIS A 163 -0.66 1.14 3.08
CA HIS A 163 0.39 2.12 3.31
C HIS A 163 1.73 1.44 3.65
N ALA A 164 1.74 0.41 4.50
CA ALA A 164 2.94 -0.36 4.81
C ALA A 164 3.50 -1.09 3.57
N LEU A 165 2.63 -1.68 2.73
CA LEU A 165 3.03 -2.25 1.44
C LEU A 165 3.72 -1.20 0.56
N PHE A 166 3.16 0.00 0.46
CA PHE A 166 3.72 1.08 -0.35
C PHE A 166 5.05 1.58 0.21
N MET A 167 5.15 1.74 1.53
CA MET A 167 6.40 2.15 2.19
C MET A 167 7.52 1.15 1.92
N SER A 168 7.24 -0.15 1.94
CA SER A 168 8.25 -1.18 1.68
C SER A 168 8.94 -1.09 0.31
N GLN A 169 8.35 -0.34 -0.63
CA GLN A 169 8.80 -0.25 -2.01
C GLN A 169 9.63 1.01 -2.30
N ASN A 170 9.91 1.84 -1.30
CA ASN A 170 10.79 3.00 -1.49
C ASN A 170 12.16 2.53 -2.04
N PRO A 171 12.64 3.12 -3.16
CA PRO A 171 13.90 2.74 -3.78
C PRO A 171 15.12 2.81 -2.85
N GLN A 172 15.10 3.74 -1.89
CA GLN A 172 16.21 4.00 -0.95
C GLN A 172 16.25 3.02 0.22
N HIS A 173 15.22 2.19 0.43
CA HIS A 173 15.21 1.29 1.57
C HIS A 173 16.23 0.17 1.47
N LEU A 174 16.94 -0.03 2.59
CA LEU A 174 17.71 -1.23 2.87
C LEU A 174 16.78 -2.42 3.06
N GLN A 175 17.29 -3.63 2.85
CA GLN A 175 16.46 -4.84 2.83
C GLN A 175 15.72 -5.09 4.14
N PHE A 176 16.35 -4.81 5.28
CA PHE A 176 15.70 -4.97 6.57
C PHE A 176 14.52 -4.01 6.73
N GLU A 177 14.60 -2.79 6.19
CA GLU A 177 13.51 -1.81 6.23
C GLU A 177 12.34 -2.30 5.35
N ARG A 178 12.64 -2.79 4.15
CA ARG A 178 11.63 -3.39 3.26
C ARG A 178 10.93 -4.56 3.95
N PHE A 179 11.71 -5.47 4.53
CA PHE A 179 11.17 -6.61 5.29
C PHE A 179 10.29 -6.14 6.46
N LEU A 180 10.75 -5.15 7.24
CA LEU A 180 10.00 -4.62 8.38
C LEU A 180 8.63 -4.08 7.96
N PHE A 181 8.59 -3.27 6.88
CA PHE A 181 7.33 -2.75 6.36
C PHE A 181 6.42 -3.85 5.80
N LEU A 182 6.98 -4.82 5.07
CA LEU A 182 6.21 -5.95 4.54
C LEU A 182 5.64 -6.84 5.65
N TYR A 183 6.43 -7.11 6.68
CA TYR A 183 5.97 -7.84 7.84
C TYR A 183 4.87 -7.07 8.59
N THR A 184 5.02 -5.75 8.73
CA THR A 184 3.99 -4.88 9.30
C THR A 184 2.70 -4.95 8.49
N ALA A 185 2.78 -4.97 7.14
CA ALA A 185 1.62 -5.12 6.28
C ALA A 185 0.93 -6.49 6.45
N LEU A 186 1.71 -7.57 6.60
CA LEU A 186 1.19 -8.92 6.89
C LEU A 186 0.49 -8.98 8.25
N ASP A 187 1.06 -8.37 9.31
CA ASP A 187 0.45 -8.33 10.63
C ASP A 187 -0.83 -7.48 10.63
N ALA A 188 -0.89 -6.38 9.86
CA ALA A 188 -2.11 -5.60 9.66
C ALA A 188 -3.18 -6.41 8.90
N CYS A 189 -2.81 -7.13 7.84
CA CYS A 189 -3.70 -8.07 7.16
C CYS A 189 -4.24 -9.13 8.13
N PHE A 190 -3.39 -9.65 9.01
CA PHE A 190 -3.80 -10.63 10.03
C PHE A 190 -4.74 -10.04 11.06
N ALA A 191 -4.45 -8.84 11.57
CA ALA A 191 -5.34 -8.15 12.50
C ALA A 191 -6.73 -7.95 11.90
N LEU A 192 -6.81 -7.53 10.64
CA LEU A 192 -8.07 -7.39 9.91
C LEU A 192 -8.75 -8.74 9.71
N ALA A 193 -8.04 -9.74 9.20
CA ALA A 193 -8.56 -11.09 8.97
C ALA A 193 -9.14 -11.70 10.24
N LYS A 194 -8.39 -11.63 11.35
CA LYS A 194 -8.82 -12.08 12.68
C LYS A 194 -10.07 -11.33 13.16
N SER A 195 -10.18 -10.04 12.89
CA SER A 195 -11.37 -9.26 13.28
C SER A 195 -12.62 -9.64 12.49
N LEU A 196 -12.45 -10.12 11.25
CA LEU A 196 -13.53 -10.52 10.34
C LEU A 196 -13.92 -11.99 10.52
N ASN A 197 -12.94 -12.84 10.84
CA ASN A 197 -13.11 -14.27 11.10
C ASN A 197 -12.22 -14.70 12.27
N PRO A 198 -12.69 -14.59 13.52
CA PRO A 198 -11.88 -14.96 14.67
C PRO A 198 -11.46 -16.44 14.62
N PRO A 199 -10.17 -16.77 14.81
CA PRO A 199 -9.73 -18.15 14.88
C PRO A 199 -10.25 -18.81 16.16
N ARG A 200 -10.40 -20.14 16.13
CA ARG A 200 -10.87 -20.94 17.28
C ARG A 200 -9.94 -20.90 18.49
N GLY A 201 -8.68 -20.50 18.30
CA GLY A 201 -7.66 -20.45 19.34
C GLY A 201 -6.60 -19.40 19.06
N ARG A 202 -5.62 -19.30 19.97
CA ARG A 202 -4.49 -18.38 19.81
C ARG A 202 -3.53 -18.94 18.76
N LEU A 203 -3.25 -18.16 17.73
CA LEU A 203 -2.28 -18.48 16.70
C LEU A 203 -0.90 -17.91 17.06
N SER A 204 0.14 -18.73 16.93
CA SER A 204 1.55 -18.32 16.95
C SER A 204 1.88 -17.49 15.70
N HIS A 205 2.99 -16.74 15.71
CA HIS A 205 3.41 -15.95 14.55
C HIS A 205 3.65 -16.81 13.31
N SER A 206 4.19 -18.03 13.47
CA SER A 206 4.39 -18.97 12.36
C SER A 206 3.09 -19.45 11.72
N GLU A 207 1.98 -19.51 12.47
CA GLU A 207 0.70 -20.03 11.95
C GLU A 207 -0.15 -18.95 11.26
N ARG A 208 0.08 -17.66 11.55
CA ARG A 208 -0.80 -16.56 11.13
C ARG A 208 -0.98 -16.48 9.62
N ILE A 209 0.12 -16.55 8.87
CA ILE A 209 0.09 -16.37 7.41
C ILE A 209 -0.63 -17.54 6.75
N ALA A 210 -0.28 -18.78 7.12
CA ALA A 210 -0.94 -19.98 6.61
C ALA A 210 -2.45 -19.97 6.91
N TRP A 211 -2.84 -19.60 8.14
CA TRP A 211 -4.25 -19.49 8.53
C TRP A 211 -5.00 -18.42 7.71
N MET A 212 -4.41 -17.25 7.49
CA MET A 212 -5.03 -16.22 6.65
C MET A 212 -5.23 -16.69 5.21
N CYS A 213 -4.19 -17.31 4.65
CA CYS A 213 -4.18 -17.79 3.28
C CYS A 213 -5.26 -18.85 3.07
N ASP A 214 -5.38 -19.82 3.97
CA ASP A 214 -6.44 -20.83 3.97
C ASP A 214 -7.84 -20.21 3.99
N TRP A 215 -8.10 -19.29 4.93
CA TRP A 215 -9.41 -18.63 5.04
C TRP A 215 -9.76 -17.74 3.84
N LEU A 216 -8.76 -17.12 3.21
CA LEU A 216 -8.95 -16.20 2.09
C LEU A 216 -8.88 -16.89 0.72
N GLY A 217 -8.51 -18.18 0.66
CA GLY A 217 -8.32 -18.91 -0.59
C GLY A 217 -7.06 -18.50 -1.36
N VAL A 218 -6.04 -17.98 -0.66
CA VAL A 218 -4.74 -17.61 -1.22
C VAL A 218 -3.76 -18.77 -1.01
N GLY A 219 -2.91 -19.06 -2.01
CA GLY A 219 -1.88 -20.09 -1.87
C GLY A 219 -0.84 -19.71 -0.82
N VAL A 220 -0.52 -20.63 0.11
CA VAL A 220 0.53 -20.42 1.13
C VAL A 220 1.91 -20.53 0.47
N PRO A 221 2.75 -19.49 0.50
CA PRO A 221 4.12 -19.59 0.00
C PRO A 221 4.97 -20.50 0.88
N THR A 222 5.98 -21.15 0.31
CA THR A 222 6.84 -22.12 1.04
C THR A 222 7.56 -21.50 2.23
N TRP A 223 7.97 -20.23 2.16
CA TRP A 223 8.61 -19.51 3.27
C TRP A 223 7.65 -19.17 4.42
N ALA A 224 6.33 -19.27 4.18
CA ALA A 224 5.27 -18.99 5.15
C ALA A 224 4.63 -20.26 5.71
N ASP A 225 4.94 -21.42 5.15
CA ASP A 225 4.28 -22.69 5.44
C ASP A 225 4.91 -23.38 6.66
N PRO A 226 4.18 -23.56 7.78
CA PRO A 226 4.68 -24.32 8.93
C PRO A 226 5.06 -25.77 8.63
N ALA A 227 4.49 -26.36 7.57
CA ALA A 227 4.78 -27.73 7.14
C ALA A 227 6.01 -27.84 6.21
N ALA A 228 6.57 -26.72 5.75
CA ALA A 228 7.74 -26.75 4.89
C ALA A 228 8.98 -27.27 5.65
N ALA A 229 9.87 -27.98 4.94
CA ALA A 229 11.05 -28.61 5.54
C ALA A 229 12.03 -27.63 6.23
N GLY A 230 12.01 -26.35 5.84
CA GLY A 230 12.79 -25.27 6.46
C GLY A 230 12.04 -24.47 7.54
N GLY A 231 10.79 -24.82 7.83
CA GLY A 231 9.90 -24.05 8.69
C GLY A 231 9.53 -22.68 8.12
N VAL A 232 9.03 -21.80 8.99
CA VAL A 232 8.56 -20.46 8.59
C VAL A 232 9.70 -19.45 8.63
N GLU A 233 10.37 -19.27 7.49
CA GLU A 233 11.53 -18.37 7.32
C GLU A 233 11.25 -16.96 7.85
N VAL A 234 10.10 -16.38 7.48
CA VAL A 234 9.72 -15.02 7.88
C VAL A 234 9.56 -14.86 9.39
N ALA A 235 8.99 -15.87 10.06
CA ALA A 235 8.87 -15.83 11.52
C ALA A 235 10.24 -15.97 12.20
N ALA A 236 11.15 -16.77 11.62
CA ALA A 236 12.50 -16.94 12.11
C ALA A 236 13.35 -15.67 11.98
N MET A 237 13.21 -14.90 10.89
CA MET A 237 13.92 -13.62 10.72
C MET A 237 13.34 -12.49 11.57
N ARG A 238 12.01 -12.47 11.76
CA ARG A 238 11.34 -11.38 12.47
C ARG A 238 11.79 -11.28 13.93
N ASN A 239 11.95 -12.40 14.63
CA ASN A 239 12.26 -12.36 16.06
C ASN A 239 13.62 -11.71 16.37
N PRO A 240 14.74 -12.16 15.78
CA PRO A 240 16.04 -11.49 15.98
C PRO A 240 16.03 -10.04 15.49
N MET A 241 15.35 -9.74 14.38
CA MET A 241 15.28 -8.35 13.89
C MET A 241 14.64 -7.42 14.91
N ILE A 242 13.48 -7.80 15.45
CA ILE A 242 12.70 -6.93 16.34
C ILE A 242 13.26 -6.91 17.76
N HIS A 243 13.71 -8.06 18.27
CA HIS A 243 14.10 -8.18 19.67
C HIS A 243 15.60 -7.96 19.91
N GLU A 244 16.44 -8.23 18.92
CA GLU A 244 17.90 -8.20 19.05
C GLU A 244 18.56 -7.19 18.11
N GLY A 245 17.80 -6.56 17.21
CA GLY A 245 18.36 -5.64 16.20
C GLY A 245 19.20 -6.36 15.15
N LEU A 246 18.95 -7.66 14.92
CA LEU A 246 19.72 -8.50 14.02
C LEU A 246 18.91 -8.87 12.78
N TYR A 247 19.39 -8.48 11.60
CA TYR A 247 18.86 -8.96 10.32
C TYR A 247 19.87 -9.92 9.68
N MET A 248 19.45 -11.16 9.44
CA MET A 248 20.33 -12.23 8.94
C MET A 248 21.56 -12.46 9.84
N GLY A 249 21.42 -12.25 11.16
CA GLY A 249 22.49 -12.44 12.15
C GLY A 249 23.43 -11.25 12.33
N GLU A 250 23.28 -10.19 11.53
CA GLU A 250 24.11 -8.98 11.60
C GLU A 250 23.32 -7.77 12.10
N PRO A 251 23.97 -6.73 12.67
CA PRO A 251 23.31 -5.47 12.99
C PRO A 251 22.57 -4.89 11.78
N LEU A 252 21.43 -4.23 12.03
CA LEU A 252 20.61 -3.62 10.98
C LEU A 252 21.45 -2.71 10.06
N GLY A 253 21.38 -2.96 8.75
CA GLY A 253 22.12 -2.22 7.74
C GLY A 253 23.51 -2.78 7.38
N PHE A 254 24.01 -3.79 8.10
CA PHE A 254 25.31 -4.43 7.81
C PHE A 254 25.19 -5.72 6.99
N ALA A 255 24.03 -6.36 7.00
CA ALA A 255 23.72 -7.43 6.06
C ALA A 255 23.50 -6.86 4.64
N LEU A 256 24.50 -7.01 3.77
CA LEU A 256 24.41 -6.73 2.33
C LEU A 256 24.05 -8.04 1.59
N HIS A 257 22.94 -8.12 0.84
CA HIS A 257 22.70 -9.34 0.05
C HIS A 257 23.76 -9.59 -1.02
N GLY A 258 24.07 -10.89 -1.15
CA GLY A 258 25.05 -11.53 -2.02
C GLY A 258 25.44 -12.92 -1.49
N VAL A 259 25.20 -13.19 -0.19
CA VAL A 259 25.50 -14.48 0.47
C VAL A 259 24.22 -14.98 1.18
N GLY A 260 23.55 -16.01 0.65
CA GLY A 260 22.34 -16.62 1.24
C GLY A 260 21.23 -16.98 0.23
N GLN A 261 20.32 -17.91 0.61
CA GLN A 261 19.32 -18.54 -0.27
C GLN A 261 18.03 -17.73 -0.54
N SER A 262 17.83 -16.57 0.10
CA SER A 262 16.53 -15.87 0.20
C SER A 262 16.35 -14.65 -0.72
N GLY A 263 17.02 -14.61 -1.87
CA GLY A 263 17.11 -13.42 -2.73
C GLY A 263 15.79 -12.83 -3.27
N ASN A 264 14.66 -13.55 -3.19
CA ASN A 264 13.36 -13.11 -3.68
C ASN A 264 12.29 -12.92 -2.58
N LEU A 265 12.63 -13.07 -1.31
CA LEU A 265 11.61 -13.09 -0.25
C LEU A 265 10.77 -11.81 -0.19
N THR A 266 11.40 -10.63 -0.24
CA THR A 266 10.67 -9.36 -0.18
C THR A 266 9.75 -9.17 -1.39
N LEU A 267 10.14 -9.66 -2.57
CA LEU A 267 9.28 -9.69 -3.75
C LEU A 267 8.04 -10.57 -3.51
N GLU A 268 8.25 -11.78 -2.99
CA GLU A 268 7.15 -12.71 -2.69
C GLU A 268 6.22 -12.19 -1.59
N MET A 269 6.76 -11.53 -0.57
CA MET A 269 5.97 -10.87 0.47
C MET A 269 5.13 -9.74 -0.12
N CYS A 270 5.67 -8.90 -1.01
CA CYS A 270 4.88 -7.88 -1.72
C CYS A 270 3.70 -8.52 -2.45
N GLY A 271 3.99 -9.55 -3.26
CA GLY A 271 2.96 -10.27 -4.02
C GLY A 271 1.90 -10.89 -3.11
N LEU A 272 2.30 -11.51 -1.99
CA LEU A 272 1.35 -12.09 -1.05
C LEU A 272 0.44 -11.02 -0.43
N VAL A 273 1.03 -9.92 0.07
CA VAL A 273 0.27 -8.82 0.67
C VAL A 273 -0.75 -8.24 -0.32
N SER A 274 -0.36 -8.02 -1.58
CA SER A 274 -1.30 -7.56 -2.61
C SER A 274 -2.49 -8.51 -2.80
N ARG A 275 -2.27 -9.82 -2.81
CA ARG A 275 -3.34 -10.82 -2.95
C ARG A 275 -4.25 -10.86 -1.72
N LEU A 276 -3.67 -10.79 -0.52
CA LEU A 276 -4.40 -10.71 0.74
C LEU A 276 -5.29 -9.46 0.77
N LEU A 277 -4.79 -8.29 0.38
CA LEU A 277 -5.55 -7.04 0.34
C LEU A 277 -6.76 -7.10 -0.60
N VAL A 278 -6.59 -7.70 -1.79
CA VAL A 278 -7.69 -7.95 -2.74
C VAL A 278 -8.73 -8.91 -2.14
N ALA A 279 -8.29 -10.02 -1.55
CA ALA A 279 -9.19 -11.00 -0.93
C ALA A 279 -9.92 -10.45 0.31
N LEU A 280 -9.26 -9.60 1.10
CA LEU A 280 -9.83 -8.93 2.28
C LEU A 280 -10.92 -7.91 1.91
N LEU A 281 -10.83 -7.27 0.74
CA LEU A 281 -11.92 -6.43 0.20
C LEU A 281 -13.11 -7.23 -0.32
N GLY A 282 -12.99 -8.56 -0.42
CA GLY A 282 -14.09 -9.46 -0.79
C GLY A 282 -13.91 -10.20 -2.12
N ALA A 283 -12.85 -9.92 -2.89
CA ALA A 283 -12.59 -10.56 -4.18
C ALA A 283 -11.88 -11.93 -4.02
N ARG A 284 -12.51 -12.86 -3.29
CA ARG A 284 -11.94 -14.16 -2.88
C ARG A 284 -11.96 -15.26 -3.96
N ASN A 285 -12.63 -15.04 -5.08
CA ASN A 285 -12.73 -16.01 -6.18
C ASN A 285 -12.08 -15.47 -7.46
N ASN A 286 -10.88 -14.90 -7.30
CA ASN A 286 -10.17 -14.23 -8.39
C ASN A 286 -8.94 -15.02 -8.83
N ARG A 287 -8.69 -15.14 -10.14
CA ARG A 287 -7.46 -15.78 -10.66
C ARG A 287 -6.19 -15.09 -10.19
N TYR A 288 -6.25 -13.78 -9.96
CA TYR A 288 -5.12 -13.02 -9.44
C TYR A 288 -4.68 -13.51 -8.06
N ILE A 289 -5.61 -13.80 -7.14
CA ILE A 289 -5.25 -14.18 -5.77
C ILE A 289 -4.62 -15.58 -5.66
N SER A 290 -4.81 -16.42 -6.69
CA SER A 290 -4.17 -17.73 -6.82
C SER A 290 -2.92 -17.74 -7.71
N SER A 291 -2.55 -16.58 -8.28
CA SER A 291 -1.36 -16.46 -9.13
C SER A 291 -0.06 -16.45 -8.31
N SER A 292 1.07 -16.72 -8.97
CA SER A 292 2.39 -16.78 -8.31
C SER A 292 2.83 -15.43 -7.73
N THR A 293 3.34 -15.44 -6.49
CA THR A 293 3.88 -14.26 -5.79
C THR A 293 5.33 -13.94 -6.13
N GLY A 294 6.08 -14.89 -6.72
CA GLY A 294 7.53 -14.78 -6.95
C GLY A 294 7.95 -14.25 -8.32
N THR A 295 7.02 -13.67 -9.07
CA THR A 295 7.28 -13.19 -10.44
C THR A 295 7.36 -11.68 -10.49
N ARG A 296 8.23 -11.17 -11.39
CA ARG A 296 8.31 -9.74 -11.73
C ARG A 296 7.34 -9.35 -12.86
N GLN A 297 6.65 -10.33 -13.45
CA GLN A 297 5.62 -10.06 -14.44
C GLN A 297 4.35 -9.58 -13.74
N ARG A 298 3.73 -8.52 -14.29
CA ARG A 298 2.43 -8.08 -13.79
C ARG A 298 1.35 -9.10 -14.15
N GLN A 299 0.48 -9.37 -13.18
CA GLN A 299 -0.66 -10.25 -13.32
C GLN A 299 -1.91 -9.47 -13.73
N GLY A 300 -2.78 -10.05 -14.56
CA GLY A 300 -4.09 -9.46 -14.82
C GLY A 300 -5.00 -9.60 -13.60
N LEU A 301 -5.57 -8.49 -13.14
CA LEU A 301 -6.61 -8.48 -12.11
C LEU A 301 -7.94 -8.10 -12.74
N ASP A 302 -8.87 -9.06 -12.74
CA ASP A 302 -10.22 -8.93 -13.29
C ASP A 302 -11.26 -9.08 -12.17
N LEU A 303 -11.86 -7.98 -11.71
CA LEU A 303 -12.67 -7.90 -10.48
C LEU A 303 -14.16 -8.19 -10.66
N GLY A 304 -14.63 -8.52 -11.88
CA GLY A 304 -16.04 -8.83 -12.13
C GLY A 304 -16.26 -9.49 -13.46
#